data_AF-A0A8J6JG52-F1
#
_entry.id   AF-A0A8J6JG52-F1
#
_cell.length_a   1.000
_cell.length_b   1.000
_cell.length_c   1.000
_cell.angle_alpha   90.00
_cell.angle_beta   90.00
_cell.angle_gamma   90.00
#
_symmetry.space_group_name_H-M   'P 1'
#
loop_
_entity.id
_entity.type
_entity.pdbx_description
1 polymer ?
#
loop_
_entity_poly.entity_id
_entity_poly.type
_entity_poly.pdbx_seq_one_letter_code
_entity_poly.pdbx_strand_id
1 'polypeptide(L)'
;MNRRDFLLAAIALPPEFDDLPGQPVLALAVHPAVFPRLRVMSAGRQRVVSDTLRGRGPTLAWQQAWLHGWAGTVTARVFLAYQPAAEQVALMLWEEGRPSLFIPPRWAPWPEALREPLRGFNPELEAQLRWA
;
A
#
# COMPACT_ATOMS: atom_id res chain seq x y z
N MET A 1 -29.66 -30.05 -0.49
CA MET A 1 -30.31 -28.81 -1.00
C MET A 1 -30.83 -28.09 0.25
N ASN A 2 -30.22 -27.03 0.75
CA ASN A 2 -30.20 -25.68 0.19
C ASN A 2 -29.08 -24.88 0.88
N ARG A 3 -28.16 -24.31 0.08
CA ARG A 3 -28.09 -22.89 -0.35
C ARG A 3 -27.42 -21.99 0.69
N ARG A 4 -26.13 -21.75 0.44
CA ARG A 4 -25.64 -20.39 0.24
C ARG A 4 -25.90 -19.38 1.37
N ASP A 5 -25.60 -19.76 2.61
CA ASP A 5 -25.18 -18.78 3.62
C ASP A 5 -23.67 -18.49 3.52
N PHE A 6 -23.13 -18.56 2.31
CA PHE A 6 -22.02 -17.68 1.93
C PHE A 6 -22.58 -16.27 1.84
N LEU A 7 -22.90 -15.70 3.01
CA LEU A 7 -22.74 -14.28 3.21
C LEU A 7 -21.28 -14.00 2.85
N LEU A 8 -21.06 -13.65 1.59
CA LEU A 8 -20.11 -12.62 1.23
C LEU A 8 -20.45 -11.46 2.17
N ALA A 9 -19.90 -11.51 3.38
CA ALA A 9 -19.78 -10.33 4.19
C ALA A 9 -18.96 -9.43 3.28
N ALA A 10 -19.65 -8.51 2.59
CA ALA A 10 -19.01 -7.33 2.07
C ALA A 10 -18.19 -6.84 3.25
N ILE A 11 -16.86 -6.92 3.13
CA ILE A 11 -15.96 -6.38 4.14
C ILE A 11 -16.37 -4.91 4.17
N ALA A 12 -17.16 -4.54 5.17
CA ALA A 12 -17.64 -3.18 5.29
C ALA A 12 -16.37 -2.35 5.50
N LEU A 13 -16.01 -1.59 4.46
CA LEU A 13 -14.88 -0.69 4.54
C LEU A 13 -15.25 0.37 5.57
N PRO A 14 -14.37 0.68 6.52
CA PRO A 14 -14.70 1.67 7.54
C PRO A 14 -14.95 3.03 6.87
N PRO A 15 -16.03 3.75 7.27
CA PRO A 15 -16.49 4.94 6.56
C PRO A 15 -15.47 6.08 6.57
N GLU A 16 -14.53 6.09 7.52
CA GLU A 16 -13.46 7.08 7.56
C GLU A 16 -12.48 7.01 6.36
N PHE A 17 -12.53 5.94 5.55
CA PHE A 17 -11.73 5.80 4.33
C PHE A 17 -12.51 6.12 3.04
N ASP A 18 -13.81 6.43 3.11
CA ASP A 18 -14.68 6.57 1.94
C ASP A 18 -14.25 7.71 1.01
N ASP A 19 -13.69 8.79 1.57
CA ASP A 19 -13.29 9.98 0.82
C ASP A 19 -11.87 9.89 0.25
N LEU A 20 -11.10 8.84 0.58
CA LEU A 20 -9.70 8.74 0.18
C LEU A 20 -9.45 8.31 -1.27
N PRO A 21 -10.25 7.41 -1.89
CA PRO A 21 -10.10 7.10 -3.30
C PRO A 21 -10.13 8.36 -4.17
N GLY A 22 -9.26 8.42 -5.18
CA GLY A 22 -9.10 9.61 -6.01
C GLY A 22 -8.19 10.70 -5.42
N GLN A 23 -7.78 10.60 -4.15
CA GLN A 23 -6.78 11.50 -3.56
C GLN A 23 -5.34 11.01 -3.82
N PRO A 24 -4.31 11.87 -3.70
CA PRO A 24 -2.92 11.44 -3.72
C PRO A 24 -2.60 10.47 -2.58
N VAL A 25 -1.62 9.57 -2.77
CA VAL A 25 -1.17 8.62 -1.72
C VAL A 25 -0.73 9.30 -0.42
N LEU A 26 -0.32 10.58 -0.48
CA LEU A 26 -0.02 11.39 0.70
C LEU A 26 -1.21 11.47 1.67
N ALA A 27 -2.45 11.53 1.16
CA ALA A 27 -3.66 11.56 1.98
C ALA A 27 -3.77 10.33 2.88
N LEU A 28 -3.48 9.14 2.33
CA LEU A 28 -3.40 7.90 3.11
C LEU A 28 -2.23 7.94 4.10
N ALA A 29 -1.07 8.42 3.69
CA ALA A 29 0.12 8.45 4.53
C ALA A 29 -0.01 9.35 5.78
N VAL A 30 -0.80 10.42 5.68
CA VAL A 30 -1.09 11.32 6.82
C VAL A 30 -2.36 10.95 7.57
N HIS A 31 -3.12 9.95 7.09
CA HIS A 31 -4.34 9.51 7.75
C HIS A 31 -4.05 9.03 9.19
N PRO A 32 -4.87 9.36 10.19
CA PRO A 32 -4.62 9.03 11.59
C PRO A 32 -4.40 7.53 11.86
N ALA A 33 -5.07 6.65 11.10
CA ALA A 33 -4.90 5.21 11.21
C ALA A 33 -3.56 4.69 10.63
N VAL A 34 -2.91 5.45 9.74
CA VAL A 34 -1.74 4.97 8.99
C VAL A 34 -0.47 5.68 9.43
N PHE A 35 -0.51 6.99 9.65
CA PHE A 35 0.66 7.81 9.93
C PHE A 35 1.55 7.28 11.09
N PRO A 36 1.01 6.90 12.27
CA PRO A 36 1.83 6.38 13.37
C PRO A 36 2.56 5.09 13.00
N ARG A 37 1.86 4.17 12.31
CA ARG A 37 2.40 2.89 11.84
C ARG A 37 3.49 3.13 10.80
N LEU A 38 3.21 3.98 9.81
CA LEU A 38 4.14 4.36 8.75
C LEU A 38 5.43 4.96 9.32
N ARG A 39 5.34 5.83 10.33
CA ARG A 39 6.51 6.44 10.98
C ARG A 39 7.42 5.38 11.60
N VAL A 40 6.87 4.42 12.33
CA VAL A 40 7.64 3.32 12.95
C VAL A 40 8.25 2.42 11.86
N MET A 41 7.43 2.01 10.91
CA MET A 41 7.78 1.12 9.80
C MET A 41 8.84 1.70 8.86
N SER A 42 8.83 3.01 8.64
CA SER A 42 9.81 3.67 7.78
C SER A 42 11.20 3.77 8.43
N ALA A 43 11.31 3.58 9.76
CA ALA A 43 12.57 3.57 10.51
C ALA A 43 13.56 4.68 10.07
N GLY A 44 14.82 4.35 9.76
CA GLY A 44 15.83 5.28 9.27
C GLY A 44 15.57 5.92 7.90
N ARG A 45 14.47 5.57 7.22
CA ARG A 45 14.06 6.07 5.90
C ARG A 45 12.89 7.05 5.95
N GLN A 46 12.45 7.48 7.14
CA GLN A 46 11.31 8.40 7.31
C GLN A 46 11.37 9.63 6.41
N ARG A 47 12.53 10.29 6.30
CA ARG A 47 12.68 11.49 5.47
C ARG A 47 12.47 11.19 3.99
N VAL A 48 13.15 10.16 3.47
CA VAL A 48 13.02 9.76 2.06
C VAL A 48 11.60 9.34 1.73
N VAL A 49 10.95 8.55 2.60
CA VAL A 49 9.55 8.15 2.44
C VAL A 49 8.64 9.39 2.41
N SER A 50 8.79 10.30 3.38
CA SER A 50 7.98 11.52 3.45
C SER A 50 8.15 12.41 2.22
N ASP A 51 9.39 12.64 1.79
CA ASP A 51 9.69 13.47 0.62
C ASP A 51 9.17 12.83 -0.67
N THR A 52 9.28 11.50 -0.79
CA THR A 52 8.79 10.76 -1.96
C THR A 52 7.27 10.74 -2.05
N LEU A 53 6.56 10.64 -0.90
CA LEU A 53 5.10 10.68 -0.84
C LEU A 53 4.49 12.01 -1.30
N ARG A 54 5.25 13.12 -1.20
CA ARG A 54 4.85 14.43 -1.74
C ARG A 54 5.05 14.55 -3.26
N GLY A 55 5.67 13.54 -3.87
CA GLY A 55 5.87 13.46 -5.32
C GLY A 55 4.58 13.24 -6.11
N ARG A 56 4.74 12.95 -7.40
CA ARG A 56 3.60 12.65 -8.28
C ARG A 56 3.37 11.15 -8.38
N GLY A 57 2.14 10.74 -8.61
CA GLY A 57 1.77 9.36 -8.90
C GLY A 57 0.26 9.23 -9.09
N PRO A 58 -0.22 8.00 -9.36
CA PRO A 58 -1.64 7.71 -9.45
C PRO A 58 -2.35 8.03 -8.13
N THR A 59 -3.63 8.34 -8.25
CA THR A 59 -4.50 8.53 -7.09
C THR A 59 -4.75 7.20 -6.38
N LEU A 60 -5.13 7.29 -5.11
CA LEU A 60 -5.53 6.15 -4.30
C LEU A 60 -6.71 5.42 -4.94
N ALA A 61 -6.67 4.09 -4.86
CA ALA A 61 -7.73 3.23 -5.33
C ALA A 61 -7.89 2.03 -4.36
N TRP A 62 -9.10 1.48 -4.34
CA TRP A 62 -9.37 0.22 -3.68
C TRP A 62 -9.00 -0.93 -4.59
N GLN A 63 -8.28 -1.90 -4.04
CA GLN A 63 -8.10 -3.21 -4.62
C GLN A 63 -8.49 -4.25 -3.58
N GLN A 64 -9.67 -4.84 -3.78
CA GLN A 64 -10.32 -5.66 -2.76
C GLN A 64 -10.44 -4.87 -1.43
N ALA A 65 -9.89 -5.37 -0.33
CA ALA A 65 -9.92 -4.71 0.99
C ALA A 65 -8.74 -3.74 1.24
N TRP A 66 -7.87 -3.52 0.26
CA TRP A 66 -6.67 -2.68 0.41
C TRP A 66 -6.85 -1.35 -0.30
N LEU A 67 -6.67 -0.26 0.43
CA LEU A 67 -6.52 1.07 -0.16
C LEU A 67 -5.04 1.29 -0.47
N HIS A 68 -4.70 1.58 -1.72
CA HIS A 68 -3.31 1.64 -2.16
C HIS A 68 -3.05 2.82 -3.08
N GLY A 69 -1.78 3.19 -3.16
CA GLY A 69 -1.27 4.16 -4.12
C GLY A 69 0.25 4.19 -4.12
N TRP A 70 0.81 4.99 -5.01
CA TRP A 70 2.24 5.25 -5.01
C TRP A 70 2.54 6.66 -5.51
N ALA A 71 3.67 7.19 -5.08
CA ALA A 71 4.21 8.45 -5.56
C ALA A 71 5.70 8.31 -5.82
N GLY A 72 6.24 9.23 -6.60
CA GLY A 72 7.64 9.23 -6.97
C GLY A 72 8.20 10.62 -7.21
N THR A 73 9.51 10.69 -7.03
CA THR A 73 10.38 11.75 -7.49
C THR A 73 11.25 11.20 -8.63
N VAL A 74 12.24 11.99 -9.05
CA VAL A 74 13.23 11.55 -10.05
C VAL A 74 14.08 10.38 -9.53
N THR A 75 14.38 10.34 -8.24
CA THR A 75 15.35 9.40 -7.65
C THR A 75 14.72 8.31 -6.80
N ALA A 76 13.45 8.45 -6.43
CA ALA A 76 12.77 7.51 -5.54
C ALA A 76 11.30 7.32 -5.89
N ARG A 77 10.74 6.16 -5.55
CA ARG A 77 9.32 5.83 -5.63
C ARG A 77 8.91 5.06 -4.38
N VAL A 78 7.71 5.33 -3.88
CA VAL A 78 7.17 4.68 -2.70
C VAL A 78 5.76 4.17 -2.98
N PHE A 79 5.55 2.89 -2.71
CA PHE A 79 4.25 2.24 -2.71
C PHE A 79 3.75 2.15 -1.27
N LEU A 80 2.49 2.50 -1.04
CA LEU A 80 1.83 2.39 0.25
C LEU A 80 0.45 1.77 0.05
N ALA A 81 0.13 0.78 0.86
CA ALA A 81 -1.21 0.23 0.97
C ALA A 81 -1.59 0.00 2.42
N TYR A 82 -2.88 0.09 2.70
CA TYR A 82 -3.44 -0.15 4.03
C TYR A 82 -4.72 -0.99 3.93
N GLN A 83 -4.85 -1.97 4.81
CA GLN A 83 -6.03 -2.80 4.95
C GLN A 83 -6.66 -2.51 6.31
N PRO A 84 -7.82 -1.82 6.35
CA PRO A 84 -8.38 -1.34 7.61
C PRO A 84 -8.77 -2.45 8.59
N ALA A 85 -9.39 -3.53 8.12
CA ALA A 85 -10.00 -4.51 9.02
C ALA A 85 -8.98 -5.32 9.87
N ALA A 86 -7.76 -5.53 9.37
CA ALA A 86 -6.66 -6.14 10.11
C ALA A 86 -5.53 -5.13 10.43
N GLU A 87 -5.78 -3.85 10.16
CA GLU A 87 -4.85 -2.74 10.36
C GLU A 87 -3.45 -2.96 9.76
N GLN A 88 -3.39 -3.67 8.63
CA GLN A 88 -2.12 -4.04 8.00
C GLN A 88 -1.64 -2.95 7.05
N VAL A 89 -0.33 -2.69 7.07
CA VAL A 89 0.33 -1.77 6.15
C VAL A 89 1.26 -2.57 5.25
N ALA A 90 1.21 -2.29 3.95
CA ALA A 90 2.23 -2.69 3.01
C ALA A 90 2.97 -1.46 2.50
N LEU A 91 4.30 -1.48 2.53
CA LEU A 91 5.17 -0.36 2.17
C LEU A 91 6.35 -0.90 1.36
N MET A 92 6.65 -0.22 0.25
CA MET A 92 7.85 -0.48 -0.52
C MET A 92 8.52 0.84 -0.90
N LEU A 93 9.81 0.96 -0.61
CA LEU A 93 10.63 2.07 -1.07
C LEU A 93 11.61 1.58 -2.12
N TRP A 94 11.61 2.24 -3.27
CA TRP A 94 12.58 2.07 -4.34
C TRP A 94 13.36 3.38 -4.48
N GLU A 95 14.68 3.34 -4.35
CA GLU A 95 15.55 4.51 -4.35
C GLU A 95 16.80 4.18 -5.16
N GLU A 96 17.22 5.09 -6.04
CA GLU A 96 18.45 4.93 -6.84
C GLU A 96 18.51 3.60 -7.62
N GLY A 97 17.38 3.18 -8.19
CA GLY A 97 17.33 1.96 -9.01
C GLY A 97 17.39 0.65 -8.23
N ARG A 98 17.19 0.68 -6.90
CA ARG A 98 17.19 -0.52 -6.06
C ARG A 98 16.12 -0.45 -4.98
N PRO A 99 15.68 -1.59 -4.43
CA PRO A 99 14.75 -1.56 -3.33
C PRO A 99 15.49 -1.26 -2.02
N SER A 100 14.93 -0.35 -1.21
CA SER A 100 15.52 0.16 0.02
C SER A 100 14.69 -0.20 1.27
N LEU A 101 13.41 -0.52 1.10
CA LEU A 101 12.50 -0.97 2.17
C LEU A 101 11.40 -1.88 1.65
N PHE A 102 11.06 -2.92 2.42
CA PHE A 102 9.95 -3.84 2.16
C PHE A 102 9.19 -4.15 3.44
N ILE A 103 7.87 -3.92 3.41
CA ILE A 103 6.95 -4.33 4.46
C ILE A 103 5.71 -4.89 3.76
N PRO A 104 5.38 -6.17 3.94
CA PRO A 104 6.17 -7.21 4.60
C PRO A 104 7.60 -7.39 4.02
N PRO A 105 8.55 -8.01 4.74
CA PRO A 105 9.86 -8.34 4.19
C PRO A 105 9.76 -9.14 2.89
N ARG A 106 10.71 -8.96 1.98
CA ARG A 106 10.67 -9.57 0.63
C ARG A 106 10.49 -11.10 0.62
N TRP A 107 10.97 -11.80 1.64
CA TRP A 107 10.88 -13.27 1.75
C TRP A 107 9.53 -13.75 2.32
N ALA A 108 8.76 -12.86 2.94
CA ALA A 108 7.44 -13.14 3.46
C ALA A 108 6.39 -13.05 2.34
N PRO A 109 5.28 -13.78 2.44
CA PRO A 109 4.20 -13.69 1.46
C PRO A 109 3.52 -12.32 1.53
N TRP A 110 3.41 -11.67 0.38
CA TRP A 110 2.69 -10.42 0.18
C TRP A 110 1.21 -10.69 -0.10
N PRO A 111 0.29 -9.80 0.29
CA PRO A 111 -1.13 -9.99 0.00
C PRO A 111 -1.38 -10.06 -1.51
N GLU A 112 -2.00 -11.14 -2.01
CA GLU A 112 -2.29 -11.33 -3.46
C GLU A 112 -3.09 -10.15 -4.03
N ALA A 113 -3.97 -9.54 -3.22
CA ALA A 113 -4.70 -8.33 -3.58
C ALA A 113 -3.79 -7.23 -4.13
N LEU A 114 -2.56 -7.10 -3.62
CA LEU A 114 -1.63 -6.05 -3.99
C LEU A 114 -0.80 -6.36 -5.24
N ARG A 115 -0.97 -7.53 -5.84
CA ARG A 115 -0.16 -7.98 -6.98
C ARG A 115 -0.31 -7.07 -8.20
N GLU A 116 -1.53 -6.81 -8.63
CA GLU A 116 -1.80 -5.90 -9.74
C GLU A 116 -1.36 -4.45 -9.44
N PRO A 117 -1.68 -3.87 -8.26
CA PRO A 117 -1.13 -2.59 -7.84
C PRO A 117 0.41 -2.52 -7.88
N LEU A 118 1.09 -3.58 -7.42
CA LEU A 118 2.55 -3.63 -7.44
C LEU A 118 3.13 -3.82 -8.84
N ARG A 119 2.41 -4.46 -9.76
CA ARG A 119 2.79 -4.46 -11.18
C ARG A 119 2.79 -3.05 -11.76
N GLY A 120 1.78 -2.24 -11.44
CA GLY A 120 1.71 -0.83 -11.83
C GLY A 120 2.79 0.05 -11.16
N PHE A 121 3.23 -0.33 -9.96
CA PHE A 121 4.37 0.28 -9.30
C PHE A 121 5.69 -0.11 -9.98
N ASN A 122 6.05 -1.39 -9.98
CA ASN A 122 7.26 -1.90 -10.62
C ASN A 122 7.06 -3.38 -11.02
N PRO A 123 6.96 -3.70 -12.32
CA PRO A 123 6.66 -5.05 -12.79
C PRO A 123 7.79 -6.04 -12.50
N GLU A 124 9.05 -5.59 -12.51
CA GLU A 124 10.19 -6.46 -12.19
C GLU A 124 10.17 -6.88 -10.73
N LEU A 125 9.77 -5.98 -9.83
CA LEU A 125 9.62 -6.29 -8.41
C LEU A 125 8.44 -7.21 -8.15
N GLU A 126 7.29 -6.98 -8.81
CA GLU A 126 6.11 -7.84 -8.68
C GLU A 126 6.46 -9.32 -8.94
N ALA A 127 7.22 -9.58 -10.02
CA ALA A 127 7.66 -10.92 -10.39
C ALA A 127 8.63 -11.56 -9.37
N GLN A 128 9.26 -10.76 -8.50
CA GLN A 128 10.24 -11.20 -7.53
C GLN A 128 9.66 -11.44 -6.12
N LEU A 129 8.40 -11.07 -5.89
CA LEU A 129 7.73 -11.27 -4.60
C LEU A 129 7.07 -12.64 -4.51
N ARG A 130 6.90 -13.11 -3.27
CA ARG A 130 6.05 -14.26 -2.97
C ARG A 130 4.67 -13.75 -2.62
N TRP A 131 3.63 -14.38 -3.13
CA TRP A 131 2.25 -13.97 -2.91
C TRP A 131 1.49 -14.99 -2.05
N ALA A 132 0.58 -14.50 -1.22
CA ALA A 132 -0.19 -15.26 -0.22
C ALA A 132 -1.48 -15.84 -0.78
#